data_AF-A0A5R2NA72-F1
#
_entry.id   AF-A0A5R2NA72-F1
#
_cell.length_a   1.000
_cell.length_b   1.000
_cell.length_c   1.000
_cell.angle_alpha   90.00
_cell.angle_beta   90.00
_cell.angle_gamma   90.00
#
_symmetry.space_group_name_H-M   'P 1'
#
loop_
_entity.id
_entity.type
_entity.pdbx_description
1 polymer ?
#
loop_
_entity_poly.entity_id
_entity_poly.type
_entity_poly.pdbx_seq_one_letter_code
_entity_poly.pdbx_strand_id
1 'polypeptide(L)' 'MAPRSADASRKTRETDISVSIHVDGSGKSDIATGVGFFDHMLDQLSRHSLIDMT' A
#
# COMPACT_ATOMS: atom_id res chain seq x y z
N MET A 1 -19.89 2.46 12.12
CA MET A 1 -18.44 2.61 12.34
C MET A 1 -17.85 3.27 11.10
N ALA A 2 -16.89 4.18 11.23
CA ALA A 2 -16.23 4.77 10.07
C ALA A 2 -15.28 3.72 9.43
N PRO A 3 -15.09 3.74 8.09
CA PRO A 3 -14.15 2.85 7.42
C PRO A 3 -12.72 3.07 7.94
N ARG A 4 -11.97 1.97 8.13
CA ARG A 4 -10.57 2.01 8.56
C ARG A 4 -9.67 2.20 7.35
N SER A 5 -9.59 3.45 6.89
CA SER A 5 -8.79 3.83 5.73
C SER A 5 -7.93 5.04 6.02
N ALA A 6 -6.78 5.13 5.35
CA ALA A 6 -5.90 6.28 5.45
C ALA A 6 -5.08 6.48 4.17
N ASP A 7 -4.83 7.75 3.86
CA ASP A 7 -3.96 8.20 2.78
C ASP A 7 -2.76 8.93 3.36
N ALA A 8 -1.58 8.70 2.81
CA ALA A 8 -0.35 9.38 3.20
C ALA A 8 0.50 9.71 1.98
N SER A 9 0.97 10.96 1.91
CA SER A 9 1.94 11.41 0.91
C SER A 9 3.18 11.96 1.60
N ARG A 10 4.36 11.58 1.13
CA ARG A 10 5.63 12.06 1.67
C ARG A 10 6.62 12.31 0.53
N LYS A 11 7.15 13.53 0.50
CA LYS A 11 8.17 13.94 -0.44
C LYS A 11 9.43 14.43 0.27
N THR A 12 10.57 13.92 -0.14
CA THR A 12 11.89 14.45 0.24
C THR A 12 12.73 14.69 -1.01
N ARG A 13 14.03 14.92 -0.83
CA ARG A 13 14.97 15.05 -1.96
C ARG A 13 15.29 13.72 -2.63
N GLU A 14 15.12 12.63 -1.90
CA GLU A 14 15.50 11.28 -2.30
C GLU A 14 14.31 10.49 -2.87
N THR A 15 13.12 10.67 -2.29
CA THR A 15 11.93 9.89 -2.66
C THR A 15 10.66 10.72 -2.69
N ASP A 16 9.71 10.27 -3.51
CA ASP A 16 8.35 10.78 -3.58
C ASP A 16 7.40 9.58 -3.45
N ILE A 17 6.61 9.54 -2.38
CA ILE A 17 5.82 8.37 -1.97
C ILE A 17 4.37 8.81 -1.76
N SER A 18 3.45 8.05 -2.32
CA SER A 18 2.01 8.14 -2.03
C SER A 18 1.50 6.75 -1.70
N VAL A 19 0.69 6.64 -0.64
CA VAL A 19 0.11 5.37 -0.18
C VAL A 19 -1.35 5.58 0.22
N SER A 20 -2.21 4.65 -0.18
CA SER A 20 -3.58 4.47 0.31
C SER A 20 -3.73 3.08 0.92
N ILE A 21 -4.34 3.00 2.10
CA ILE A 21 -4.64 1.74 2.77
C ILE A 21 -6.11 1.66 3.15
N HIS A 22 -6.72 0.50 2.91
CA HIS A 22 -8.02 0.13 3.47
C HIS A 22 -7.89 -1.18 4.24
N VAL A 23 -8.00 -1.10 5.57
CA VAL A 23 -7.71 -2.23 6.48
C VAL A 23 -8.79 -3.32 6.41
N ASP A 24 -10.03 -2.96 6.10
CA ASP A 24 -11.16 -3.88 5.91
C ASP A 24 -11.35 -4.23 4.42
N GLY A 25 -10.25 -4.53 3.73
CA GLY A 25 -10.20 -4.77 2.30
C GLY A 25 -10.47 -6.22 1.87
N SER A 26 -9.96 -6.55 0.69
CA SER A 26 -10.03 -7.88 0.07
C SER A 26 -8.67 -8.41 -0.40
N GLY A 27 -7.57 -7.71 -0.07
CA GLY A 27 -6.22 -8.06 -0.49
C GLY A 27 -5.88 -7.59 -1.91
N LYS A 28 -6.47 -6.48 -2.36
CA LYS A 28 -6.15 -5.85 -3.66
C LYS A 28 -4.95 -4.92 -3.49
N SER A 29 -3.94 -5.12 -4.34
CA SER A 29 -2.73 -4.30 -4.36
C SER A 29 -2.47 -3.74 -5.76
N ASP A 30 -2.03 -2.48 -5.84
CA ASP A 30 -1.41 -1.89 -7.02
C ASP A 30 -0.15 -1.14 -6.58
N ILE A 31 1.03 -1.73 -6.78
CA ILE A 31 2.27 -1.30 -6.10
C ILE A 31 3.37 -1.09 -7.12
N ALA A 32 3.97 0.10 -7.09
CA ALA A 32 5.01 0.51 -8.02
C ALA A 32 6.10 1.35 -7.33
N THR A 33 6.87 0.75 -6.41
CA THR A 33 7.96 1.45 -5.72
C THR A 33 9.22 1.60 -6.57
N GLY A 34 9.26 0.97 -7.75
CA GLY A 34 10.45 0.89 -8.61
C GLY A 34 11.48 -0.15 -8.16
N VAL A 35 11.16 -0.98 -7.16
CA VAL A 35 12.03 -2.04 -6.62
C VAL A 35 11.22 -3.35 -6.61
N GLY A 36 11.36 -4.15 -7.67
CA GLY A 36 10.46 -5.28 -7.91
C GLY A 36 10.37 -6.32 -6.78
N PHE A 37 11.45 -6.56 -6.03
CA PHE A 37 11.38 -7.46 -4.87
C PHE A 37 10.53 -6.86 -3.74
N PHE A 38 10.61 -5.54 -3.53
CA PHE A 38 9.81 -4.87 -2.51
C PHE A 38 8.33 -4.80 -2.92
N ASP A 39 8.06 -4.52 -4.20
CA ASP A 39 6.71 -4.60 -4.76
C ASP A 39 6.08 -5.99 -4.50
N HIS A 40 6.84 -7.06 -4.75
CA HIS A 40 6.41 -8.43 -4.47
C HIS A 40 6.12 -8.66 -2.98
N MET A 41 6.96 -8.18 -2.07
CA MET A 41 6.75 -8.32 -0.62
C MET A 41 5.50 -7.58 -0.14
N LEU A 42 5.24 -6.37 -0.66
CA LEU A 42 4.05 -5.61 -0.29
C LEU A 42 2.77 -6.22 -0.89
N ASP A 43 2.83 -6.80 -2.09
CA ASP A 43 1.72 -7.57 -2.66
C ASP A 43 1.36 -8.78 -1.78
N GLN A 44 2.37 -9.52 -1.29
CA GLN A 44 2.13 -10.61 -0.34
C GLN A 44 1.51 -10.10 0.96
N LEU A 45 1.97 -8.96 1.49
CA LEU A 45 1.38 -8.35 2.68
C LEU A 45 -0.11 -8.04 2.46
N SER A 46 -0.46 -7.35 1.37
CA SER A 46 -1.85 -7.06 0.96
C SER A 46 -2.69 -8.34 0.90
N ARG A 47 -2.24 -9.33 0.12
CA ARG A 47 -2.96 -10.59 -0.14
C ARG A 47 -3.24 -11.39 1.12
N HIS A 48 -2.26 -11.54 2.02
CA HIS A 48 -2.41 -12.41 3.20
C HIS A 48 -3.03 -11.71 4.41
N SER A 49 -3.00 -10.38 4.45
CA SER A 49 -3.69 -9.60 5.48
C SER A 49 -5.11 -9.16 5.10
N LEU A 50 -5.51 -9.36 3.83
CA LEU A 50 -6.75 -8.88 3.22
C LEU A 50 -6.88 -7.35 3.23
N ILE A 51 -5.76 -6.63 3.35
CA ILE A 51 -5.74 -5.17 3.29
C ILE A 51 -5.65 -4.75 1.82
N ASP A 52 -6.43 -3.76 1.41
CA ASP A 52 -6.23 -3.15 0.08
C ASP A 52 -5.17 -2.04 0.18
N MET A 53 -4.25 -2.00 -0.78
CA MET A 53 -3.08 -1.10 -0.79
C MET A 53 -2.82 -0.53 -2.20
N THR A 54 -2.44 0.74 -2.27
CA THR A 54 -1.93 1.39 -3.48
C THR A 54 -0.80 2.34 -3.11
#